data_AF-A0A2H9UHL9-F1
#
_entry.id   AF-A0A2H9UHL9-F1
#
_cell.length_a   1.000
_cell.length_b   1.000
_cell.length_c   1.000
_cell.angle_alpha   90.00
_cell.angle_beta   90.00
_cell.angle_gamma   90.00
#
_symmetry.space_group_name_H-M   'P 1'
#
loop_
_entity.id
_entity.type
_entity.pdbx_description
1 polymer ?
#
loop_
_entity_poly.entity_id
_entity_poly.type
_entity_poly.pdbx_seq_one_letter_code
_entity_poly.pdbx_strand_id
1 'polypeptide(L)' 'DHTQLCIHLADFIAAYNFGRRLKTLRGLTPYEFICKQWTDEPELFKIDPIHQMPGLNN' A
#
# COMPACT_ATOMS: atom_id res chain seq x y z
N ASP A 1 12.55 22.87 -2.23
CA ASP A 1 12.11 22.33 -0.93
C ASP A 1 10.88 21.46 -0.92
N HIS A 2 9.84 21.68 -1.73
CA HIS A 2 8.69 20.76 -1.74
C HIS A 2 8.99 19.39 -2.38
N THR A 3 9.84 19.35 -3.41
CA THR A 3 10.13 18.11 -4.16
C THR A 3 10.82 17.05 -3.31
N GLN A 4 11.76 17.45 -2.44
CA GLN A 4 12.49 16.52 -1.58
C GLN A 4 11.54 15.87 -0.55
N LEU A 5 10.64 16.65 0.05
CA LEU A 5 9.65 16.14 0.99
C LEU A 5 8.70 15.14 0.31
N CYS A 6 8.22 15.46 -0.90
CA CYS A 6 7.35 14.54 -1.65
C CYS A 6 8.04 13.21 -1.96
N ILE A 7 9.32 13.24 -2.36
CA ILE A 7 10.10 12.03 -2.65
C ILE A 7 10.27 11.18 -1.38
N HIS A 8 10.69 11.77 -0.27
CA HIS A 8 10.88 11.02 0.98
C HIS A 8 9.58 10.41 1.51
N LEU A 9 8.45 11.11 1.37
CA LEU A 9 7.14 10.55 1.73
C LEU A 9 6.75 9.38 0.83
N ALA A 10 6.98 9.50 -0.49
CA ALA A 10 6.71 8.41 -1.42
C ALA A 10 7.57 7.17 -1.11
N ASP A 11 8.86 7.36 -0.85
CA ASP A 11 9.78 6.28 -0.49
C ASP A 11 9.38 5.61 0.83
N PHE A 12 8.99 6.42 1.83
CA PHE A 12 8.52 5.90 3.12
C PHE A 12 7.24 5.06 2.96
N ILE A 13 6.26 5.57 2.21
CA ILE A 13 5.01 4.87 1.93
C ILE A 13 5.28 3.57 1.17
N ALA A 14 6.15 3.59 0.16
CA ALA A 14 6.52 2.41 -0.61
C ALA A 14 7.21 1.36 0.27
N ALA A 15 8.19 1.78 1.09
CA ALA A 15 8.89 0.89 2.00
C ALA A 15 7.97 0.24 3.04
N TYR A 16 7.00 1.00 3.57
CA TYR A 16 6.01 0.47 4.50
C TYR A 16 5.06 -0.51 3.82
N ASN A 17 4.50 -0.13 2.67
CA ASN A 17 3.47 -0.90 1.97
C ASN A 17 3.99 -2.18 1.31
N PHE A 18 5.25 -2.18 0.86
CA PHE A 18 5.85 -3.29 0.11
C PHE A 18 7.04 -3.97 0.78
N GLY A 19 7.59 -3.41 1.86
CA GLY A 19 8.86 -3.88 2.42
C GLY A 19 8.80 -5.31 2.98
N ARG A 20 8.15 -5.48 4.14
CA ARG A 20 8.15 -6.76 4.86
C ARG A 20 6.75 -7.33 5.02
N ARG A 21 6.61 -8.62 4.74
CA ARG A 21 5.44 -9.42 5.08
C ARG A 21 5.29 -9.58 6.59
N LEU A 22 4.10 -9.29 7.11
CA LEU A 22 3.85 -9.27 8.55
C LEU A 22 3.13 -10.54 9.00
N LYS A 23 3.64 -11.19 10.05
CA LYS A 23 3.00 -12.39 10.63
C LYS A 23 1.59 -12.12 11.14
N THR A 24 1.36 -10.92 11.67
CA THR A 24 0.04 -10.44 12.12
C THR A 24 -0.97 -10.36 10.98
N LEU A 25 -0.51 -10.07 9.76
CA LEU A 25 -1.32 -10.05 8.54
C LEU A 25 -1.30 -11.40 7.81
N ARG A 26 -1.04 -12.51 8.52
CA ARG A 26 -0.94 -13.86 7.95
C ARG A 26 0.10 -13.99 6.83
N GLY A 27 1.19 -13.22 6.92
CA GLY A 27 2.26 -13.21 5.92
C GLY A 27 1.98 -12.32 4.71
N LEU A 28 0.98 -11.44 4.78
CA LEU A 28 0.75 -10.41 3.77
C LEU A 28 1.57 -9.14 4.07
N THR A 29 1.93 -8.40 3.03
CA THR A 29 2.34 -7.00 3.19
C THR A 29 1.12 -6.13 3.54
N PRO A 30 1.31 -4.92 4.08
CA PRO A 30 0.19 -4.00 4.30
C PRO A 30 -0.64 -3.75 3.03
N TYR A 31 0.01 -3.58 1.87
CA TYR A 31 -0.70 -3.40 0.60
C TYR A 31 -1.52 -4.63 0.21
N GLU A 32 -0.93 -5.82 0.25
CA GLU A 32 -1.64 -7.07 -0.09
C GLU A 32 -2.86 -7.29 0.83
N PHE A 33 -2.74 -6.95 2.11
CA PHE A 33 -3.84 -7.02 3.06
C PHE A 33 -4.97 -6.04 2.71
N ILE A 34 -4.65 -4.80 2.37
CA ILE A 34 -5.63 -3.77 1.97
C ILE A 34 -6.37 -4.21 0.70
N CYS A 35 -5.66 -4.67 -0.33
CA CYS A 35 -6.28 -5.16 -1.57
C CYS A 35 -7.22 -6.35 -1.31
N LYS A 36 -6.82 -7.26 -0.41
CA LYS A 36 -7.66 -8.38 -0.02
C LYS A 36 -8.93 -7.91 0.69
N GLN A 37 -8.78 -7.05 1.70
CA GLN A 37 -9.91 -6.54 2.47
C GLN A 37 -10.87 -5.72 1.59
N TRP A 38 -10.35 -4.99 0.61
CA TRP A 38 -11.17 -4.30 -0.39
C TRP A 38 -11.95 -5.26 -1.30
N THR A 39 -11.35 -6.40 -1.66
CA THR A 39 -12.04 -7.42 -2.48
C THR A 39 -13.13 -8.14 -1.67
N ASP A 40 -12.85 -8.42 -0.39
CA ASP A 40 -13.75 -9.15 0.50
C ASP A 40 -14.92 -8.28 1.01
N GLU A 41 -14.65 -7.00 1.34
CA GLU A 41 -15.60 -6.05 1.93
C GLU A 41 -15.46 -4.64 1.30
N PRO A 42 -15.78 -4.48 -0.01
CA PRO A 42 -15.57 -3.23 -0.75
C PRO A 42 -16.33 -2.03 -0.18
N GLU A 43 -17.48 -2.25 0.46
CA GLU A 43 -18.33 -1.22 1.08
C GLU A 43 -17.66 -0.48 2.24
N LEU A 44 -16.62 -1.06 2.85
CA LEU A 44 -15.84 -0.41 3.89
C LEU A 44 -14.85 0.63 3.33
N PHE A 45 -14.65 0.64 2.01
CA PHE A 45 -13.69 1.50 1.34
C PHE A 45 -14.40 2.54 0.48
N LYS A 46 -13.90 3.78 0.56
CA LYS A 46 -14.40 4.88 -0.30
C LYS A 46 -13.71 4.92 -1.66
N ILE A 47 -12.53 4.30 -1.78
CA ILE A 47 -11.64 4.41 -2.93
C ILE A 47 -11.05 3.03 -3.22
N ASP A 48 -10.93 2.70 -4.49
CA ASP A 48 -10.24 1.49 -4.94
C ASP A 48 -8.71 1.61 -4.74
N PRO A 49 -8.10 0.76 -3.89
CA PRO A 49 -6.67 0.79 -3.62
C PRO A 49 -5.81 0.35 -4.81
N ILE A 50 -6.36 -0.39 -5.78
CA ILE A 50 -5.63 -0.93 -6.95
C ILE A 50 -5.14 0.21 -7.86
N HIS A 51 -5.89 1.31 -7.93
CA HIS A 51 -5.56 2.48 -8.76
C HIS A 51 -4.61 3.47 -8.09
N GLN A 52 -4.40 3.38 -6.78
CA GLN A 52 -3.56 4.31 -6.02
C GLN A 52 -2.08 3.93 -6.05
N MET A 53 -1.77 2.65 -6.29
CA MET A 53 -0.41 2.14 -6.31
C MET A 53 -0.28 1.13 -7.45
N PRO A 54 -0.03 1.56 -8.70
CA PRO A 54 0.44 0.63 -9.71
C PRO A 54 1.75 0.07 -9.13
N GLY A 55 1.79 -1.26 -8.92
CA GLY A 55 2.91 -1.91 -8.24
C GLY A 55 4.27 -1.49 -8.79
N LEU A 56 5.33 -1.74 -8.02
CA LEU A 56 6.72 -1.36 -8.30
C LEU A 56 7.00 -1.28 -9.82
N ASN A 57 7.00 -0.06 -10.38
CA ASN A 57 7.39 0.14 -11.77
C ASN A 57 8.84 -0.33 -11.89
N ASN A 58 9.06 -1.37 -12.69
CA ASN A 58 10.40 -1.78 -13.15
C ASN A 58 11.04 -0.67 -13.98
#